data_AF-A0A7W0F7K7-F1
#
_entry.id   AF-A0A7W0F7K7-F1
#
_cell.length_a   1.000
_cell.length_b   1.000
_cell.length_c   1.000
_cell.angle_alpha   90.00
_cell.angle_beta   90.00
_cell.angle_gamma   90.00
#
_symmetry.space_group_name_H-M   'P 1'
#
loop_
_entity.id
_entity.type
_entity.pdbx_description
1 polymer ?
#
loop_
_entity_poly.entity_id
_entity_poly.type
_entity_poly.pdbx_seq_one_letter_code
_entity_poly.pdbx_strand_id
1 'polypeptide(L)'
;MNWRYVILLTIAGIVGSIIAIRKGRSPILWFILCALFPLLIIVIALLPPMVSKGDTKKCSYCAEIIKEDANFCKHCGKEQPIEMIKVSSCYKD
;
A
#
# COMPACT_ATOMS: atom_id res chain seq x y z
N MET A 1 18.64 -33.09 0.13
CA MET A 1 17.74 -31.91 0.00
C MET A 1 17.72 -31.54 -1.47
N ASN A 2 16.62 -31.82 -2.16
CA ASN A 2 16.55 -31.74 -3.61
C ASN A 2 16.58 -30.26 -4.05
N TRP A 3 17.73 -29.78 -4.51
CA TRP A 3 17.97 -28.39 -4.91
C TRP A 3 16.92 -27.85 -5.90
N ARG A 4 16.35 -28.73 -6.73
CA ARG A 4 15.23 -28.45 -7.63
C ARG A 4 14.02 -27.85 -6.92
N TYR A 5 13.67 -28.32 -5.72
CA TYR A 5 12.55 -27.77 -4.96
C TYR A 5 12.88 -26.40 -4.37
N VAL A 6 14.12 -26.19 -3.95
CA VAL A 6 14.57 -24.89 -3.43
C VAL A 6 14.47 -23.81 -4.51
N ILE A 7 14.89 -24.12 -5.74
CA ILE A 7 14.75 -23.21 -6.89
C ILE A 7 13.27 -22.91 -7.20
N LEU A 8 12.41 -23.94 -7.18
CA LEU A 8 10.99 -23.74 -7.49
C LEU A 8 10.29 -22.86 -6.42
N LEU A 9 10.61 -23.04 -5.14
CA LEU A 9 10.04 -22.25 -4.05
C LEU A 9 10.51 -20.79 -4.06
N THR A 10 11.78 -20.53 -4.40
CA THR A 10 12.29 -19.15 -4.50
C THR A 10 11.64 -18.39 -5.67
N ILE A 11 11.48 -19.03 -6.83
CA ILE A 11 10.79 -18.42 -7.98
C ILE A 11 9.33 -18.10 -7.63
N ALA A 12 8.61 -19.04 -6.99
CA ALA A 12 7.24 -18.82 -6.55
C ALA A 12 7.12 -17.64 -5.57
N GLY A 13 8.05 -17.54 -4.62
CA GLY A 13 8.13 -16.41 -3.67
C GLY A 13 8.35 -15.07 -4.38
N ILE A 14 9.25 -15.00 -5.36
CA ILE A 14 9.54 -13.78 -6.13
C ILE A 14 8.29 -13.31 -6.88
N VAL A 15 7.60 -14.24 -7.56
CA VAL A 15 6.36 -13.92 -8.30
C VAL A 15 5.28 -13.37 -7.34
N GLY A 16 5.07 -14.02 -6.19
CA GLY A 16 4.14 -13.54 -5.16
C GLY A 16 4.50 -12.15 -4.62
N SER A 17 5.79 -11.88 -4.42
CA SER A 17 6.30 -10.58 -3.97
C SER A 17 6.03 -9.48 -4.99
N ILE A 18 6.29 -9.72 -6.28
CA ILE A 18 6.02 -8.74 -7.35
C ILE A 18 4.53 -8.39 -7.41
N ILE A 19 3.66 -9.39 -7.30
CA ILE A 19 2.21 -9.17 -7.26
C ILE A 19 1.81 -8.35 -6.02
N ALA A 20 2.43 -8.62 -4.87
CA ALA A 20 2.19 -7.89 -3.62
C ALA A 20 2.57 -6.41 -3.72
N ILE A 21 3.71 -6.08 -4.34
CA ILE A 21 4.16 -4.70 -4.58
C ILE A 21 3.13 -3.96 -5.41
N ARG A 22 2.66 -4.57 -6.51
CA ARG A 22 1.63 -3.97 -7.38
C ARG A 22 0.30 -3.78 -6.65
N LYS A 23 0.04 -4.55 -5.60
CA LYS A 23 -1.17 -4.50 -4.76
C LYS A 23 -1.03 -3.56 -3.57
N GLY A 24 0.11 -2.90 -3.36
CA GLY A 24 0.37 -2.05 -2.20
C GLY A 24 0.46 -2.82 -0.88
N ARG A 25 0.76 -4.12 -0.92
CA ARG A 25 0.91 -4.99 0.26
C ARG A 25 2.40 -5.18 0.59
N SER A 26 2.70 -5.53 1.84
CA SER A 26 4.06 -5.76 2.34
C SER A 26 4.78 -6.91 1.58
N PRO A 27 5.79 -6.62 0.73
CA PRO A 27 6.38 -7.60 -0.18
C PRO A 27 7.15 -8.71 0.54
N ILE A 28 7.87 -8.38 1.61
CA ILE A 28 8.62 -9.35 2.43
C ILE A 28 7.69 -10.37 3.10
N LEU A 29 6.56 -9.91 3.64
CA LEU A 29 5.60 -10.80 4.30
C LEU A 29 5.00 -11.79 3.29
N TRP A 30 4.63 -11.29 2.10
CA TRP A 30 4.04 -12.12 1.04
C TRP A 30 5.04 -13.04 0.36
N PHE A 31 6.32 -12.68 0.29
CA PHE A 31 7.39 -13.55 -0.17
C PHE A 31 7.52 -14.80 0.71
N ILE A 32 7.57 -14.61 2.03
CA ILE A 32 7.69 -15.72 3.00
C ILE A 32 6.44 -16.60 2.95
N LEU A 33 5.25 -15.99 2.89
CA LEU A 33 3.98 -16.71 2.78
C LEU A 33 3.91 -17.57 1.50
N CYS A 34 4.28 -17.02 0.35
CA CYS A 34 4.24 -17.76 -0.92
C CYS A 34 5.33 -18.83 -1.01
N ALA A 35 6.48 -18.63 -0.36
CA ALA A 35 7.54 -19.63 -0.28
C ALA A 35 7.17 -20.84 0.59
N LEU A 36 6.33 -20.65 1.62
CA LEU A 36 5.83 -21.73 2.48
C LEU A 36 4.55 -22.38 1.93
N PHE A 37 3.67 -21.57 1.34
CA PHE A 37 2.39 -21.99 0.76
C PHE A 37 2.18 -21.34 -0.61
N PRO A 38 2.61 -21.98 -1.72
CA PRO A 38 2.51 -21.39 -3.07
C PRO A 38 1.06 -21.13 -3.51
N LEU A 39 0.08 -21.77 -2.87
CA LEU A 39 -1.36 -21.53 -3.09
C LEU A 39 -1.77 -20.07 -2.83
N LEU A 40 -1.03 -19.35 -1.98
CA LEU A 40 -1.32 -17.95 -1.63
C LEU A 40 -1.09 -16.98 -2.79
N ILE A 41 -0.37 -17.39 -3.85
CA ILE A 41 -0.20 -16.58 -5.08
C ILE A 41 -1.55 -16.33 -5.76
N ILE A 42 -2.44 -17.32 -5.76
CA ILE A 42 -3.79 -17.19 -6.35
C ILE A 42 -4.63 -16.23 -5.51
N VAL A 43 -4.52 -16.33 -4.18
CA VAL A 43 -5.24 -15.46 -3.24
C VAL A 43 -4.86 -13.99 -3.43
N ILE A 44 -3.57 -13.67 -3.53
CA ILE A 44 -3.11 -12.29 -3.72
C ILE A 44 -3.43 -11.73 -5.12
N ALA A 45 -3.50 -12.60 -6.14
CA ALA A 45 -3.95 -12.22 -7.47
C ALA A 45 -5.42 -11.77 -7.47
N LEU A 46 -6.29 -12.50 -6.76
CA LEU A 46 -7.73 -12.22 -6.64
C LEU A 46 -8.06 -11.06 -5.68
N LEU A 47 -7.25 -10.85 -4.64
CA LEU A 47 -7.47 -9.77 -3.68
C LEU A 47 -7.47 -8.41 -4.40
N PRO A 48 -8.26 -7.40 -4.04
CA PRO A 48 -8.12 -6.06 -4.61
C PRO A 48 -6.80 -5.39 -4.14
N PRO A 49 -6.24 -4.44 -4.92
CA PRO A 49 -5.15 -3.59 -4.44
C PRO A 49 -5.59 -2.91 -3.15
N MET A 50 -4.70 -2.87 -2.17
CA MET A 50 -4.85 -1.97 -1.04
C MET A 50 -4.74 -0.56 -1.60
N VAL A 51 -5.87 0.06 -1.89
CA VAL A 51 -5.94 1.51 -1.93
C VAL A 51 -5.57 1.95 -0.54
N SER A 52 -4.35 2.48 -0.39
CA SER A 52 -3.96 3.21 0.79
C SER A 52 -5.09 4.20 1.08
N LYS A 53 -5.81 4.01 2.18
CA LYS A 53 -6.76 4.98 2.72
C LYS A 53 -5.98 6.16 3.31
N GLY A 54 -5.19 6.78 2.46
CA GLY A 54 -4.26 7.85 2.73
C GLY A 54 -3.69 8.16 1.34
N ASP A 55 -4.05 9.23 0.66
CA ASP A 55 -4.05 10.53 1.28
C ASP A 55 -4.88 11.52 0.44
N THR A 56 -6.21 11.38 0.43
CA THR A 56 -7.09 12.24 -0.38
C THR A 56 -8.42 12.57 0.28
N LYS A 57 -8.69 13.86 0.46
CA LYS A 57 -10.00 14.39 0.86
C LYS A 57 -10.72 14.98 -0.36
N LYS A 58 -12.06 14.93 -0.36
CA LYS A 58 -12.85 15.73 -1.30
C LYS A 58 -12.88 17.17 -0.81
N CYS A 59 -12.62 18.11 -1.70
CA CYS A 59 -12.77 19.52 -1.40
C CYS A 59 -14.24 19.85 -1.09
N SER A 60 -14.52 20.44 0.06
CA SER A 60 -15.89 20.80 0.51
C SER A 60 -16.61 21.79 -0.40
N TYR A 61 -15.88 22.44 -1.32
CA TYR A 61 -16.42 23.50 -2.16
C TYR A 61 -16.55 23.16 -3.64
N CYS A 62 -15.68 22.31 -4.18
CA CYS A 62 -15.69 21.96 -5.60
C CYS A 62 -15.79 20.45 -5.84
N ALA A 63 -15.89 19.65 -4.77
CA ALA A 63 -15.98 18.18 -4.80
C ALA A 63 -14.82 17.44 -5.48
N GLU A 64 -13.77 18.17 -5.85
CA GLU A 64 -12.56 17.65 -6.48
C GLU A 64 -11.71 16.87 -5.47
N ILE A 65 -11.04 15.82 -5.95
CA ILE A 65 -10.20 14.95 -5.11
C ILE A 65 -8.82 15.61 -4.95
N ILE A 66 -8.48 16.00 -3.72
CA ILE A 66 -7.22 16.66 -3.36
C ILE A 66 -6.51 15.89 -2.26
N LYS A 67 -5.21 16.11 -2.06
CA LYS A 67 -4.45 15.50 -0.95
C LYS A 67 -5.03 15.94 0.40
N GLU A 68 -5.10 15.11 1.45
CA GLU A 68 -5.60 15.62 2.74
C GLU A 68 -4.67 16.64 3.39
N ASP A 69 -3.36 16.54 3.13
CA ASP A 69 -2.36 17.55 3.52
C ASP A 69 -2.48 18.86 2.73
N ALA A 70 -3.37 18.94 1.73
CA ALA A 70 -3.55 20.18 0.99
C ALA A 70 -4.34 21.19 1.82
N ASN A 71 -3.65 22.24 2.27
CA ASN A 71 -4.26 23.44 2.88
C ASN A 71 -5.04 24.25 1.85
N PHE A 72 -4.66 24.19 0.58
CA PHE A 72 -5.33 24.90 -0.51
C PHE A 72 -5.68 23.96 -1.66
N CYS A 73 -6.92 24.05 -2.14
CA CYS A 73 -7.34 23.32 -3.33
C CYS A 73 -6.76 23.99 -4.59
N LYS A 74 -5.99 23.24 -5.39
CA LYS A 74 -5.38 23.75 -6.64
C LYS A 74 -6.39 24.10 -7.73
N HIS A 75 -7.62 23.60 -7.64
CA HIS A 75 -8.65 23.79 -8.66
C HIS A 75 -9.55 24.99 -8.35
N CYS A 76 -9.98 25.13 -7.10
CA CYS A 76 -10.90 26.21 -6.71
C CYS A 76 -10.23 27.34 -5.93
N GLY A 77 -8.95 27.20 -5.57
CA GLY A 77 -8.17 28.20 -4.83
C GLY A 77 -8.61 28.42 -3.38
N LYS A 78 -9.60 27.65 -2.88
CA LYS A 78 -10.14 27.82 -1.52
C LYS A 78 -9.38 27.00 -0.49
N GLU A 79 -9.20 27.60 0.68
CA GLU A 79 -8.60 26.98 1.85
C GLU A 79 -9.44 25.80 2.33
N GLN A 80 -8.77 24.72 2.70
CA GLN A 80 -9.37 23.50 3.19
C GLN A 80 -9.19 23.44 4.71
N PRO A 81 -10.16 22.91 5.46
CA PRO A 81 -9.96 22.67 6.88
C PRO A 81 -8.76 21.75 7.07
N ILE A 82 -7.80 22.22 7.88
CA ILE A 82 -6.62 21.46 8.27
C ILE A 82 -7.06 20.58 9.44
N GLU A 83 -7.24 19.28 9.21
CA GLU A 83 -7.32 18.34 10.31
C GLU A 83 -5.92 18.20 10.90
N MET A 84 -5.77 18.58 12.16
CA MET A 84 -4.50 18.51 12.87
C MET A 84 -4.06 17.05 12.98
N ILE A 85 -3.01 16.66 12.26
CA ILE A 85 -2.40 15.34 12.40
C ILE A 85 -1.79 15.27 13.80
N LYS A 86 -2.29 14.34 14.62
CA LYS A 86 -1.74 14.06 15.95
C LYS A 86 -0.33 13.47 15.79
N VAL A 87 0.70 14.30 15.94
CA VAL A 87 2.11 13.89 15.85
C VAL A 87 2.40 12.87 16.97
N SER A 88 2.55 11.60 16.62
CA SER A 88 2.71 10.50 17.59
C SER A 88 4.15 10.16 17.93
N SER A 89 5.12 11.07 17.75
CA SER A 89 6.50 10.80 18.17
C SER A 89 7.28 12.09 18.48
N CYS A 90 7.36 12.38 19.78
CA CYS A 90 8.32 13.22 20.51
C CYS A 90 9.34 14.08 19.73
N TYR A 91 9.13 15.38 19.85
CA TYR A 91 10.09 16.37 20.35
C TYR A 91 11.18 15.75 21.25
N LYS A 92 12.44 15.97 20.92
CA LYS A 92 13.60 15.68 21.76
C LYS A 92 14.44 16.95 21.78
N ASP A 93 14.51 17.57 22.95
CA ASP A 93 15.40 18.69 23.29
C ASP A 93 16.87 18.40 22.90
#